data_AF-A0A976JJK3-F1
#
_entry.id   AF-A0A976JJK3-F1
#
_cell.length_a   1.000
_cell.length_b   1.000
_cell.length_c   1.000
_cell.angle_alpha   90.00
_cell.angle_beta   90.00
_cell.angle_gamma   90.00
#
_symmetry.space_group_name_H-M   'P 1'
#
loop_
_entity.id
_entity.type
_entity.pdbx_description
1 polymer ?
#
loop_
_entity_poly.entity_id
_entity_poly.type
_entity_poly.pdbx_seq_one_letter_code
_entity_poly.pdbx_strand_id
1 'polypeptide(L)'
;AAGADCAGGLFAMKHILNSGKKVSLSFKDFHAEFLKRAEGDTYFTCTQGLEVSQFVDSVIESGERDNMPLEIIATCPDKLGDEPVAKFTLTLSLKRKD
;
A
#
# COMPACT_ATOMS: atom_id res chain seq x y z
N ALA A 1 -5.26 -10.57 0.85
CA ALA A 1 -5.64 -9.16 0.98
C ALA A 1 -4.91 -8.52 2.17
N ALA A 2 -5.20 -8.90 3.41
CA ALA A 2 -4.66 -8.23 4.62
C ALA A 2 -3.15 -7.92 4.61
N GLY A 3 -2.27 -8.85 4.20
CA GLY A 3 -0.83 -8.59 4.11
C GLY A 3 -0.46 -7.45 3.13
N ALA A 4 -1.10 -7.42 1.96
CA ALA A 4 -0.89 -6.36 0.97
C ALA A 4 -1.47 -5.02 1.43
N ASP A 5 -2.66 -5.04 2.04
CA ASP A 5 -3.29 -3.86 2.64
C ASP A 5 -2.38 -3.23 3.70
N CYS A 6 -1.77 -4.06 4.56
CA CYS A 6 -0.86 -3.61 5.59
C CYS A 6 0.45 -3.06 5.01
N ALA A 7 1.06 -3.75 4.04
CA ALA A 7 2.33 -3.35 3.44
C ALA A 7 2.24 -1.97 2.76
N GLY A 8 1.13 -1.66 2.07
CA GLY A 8 0.90 -0.36 1.46
C GLY A 8 0.28 0.67 2.41
N GLY A 9 -0.83 0.30 3.05
CA GLY A 9 -1.68 1.22 3.80
C GLY A 9 -1.11 1.71 5.12
N LEU A 10 -0.38 0.87 5.88
CA LEU A 10 0.16 1.29 7.18
C LEU A 10 1.19 2.40 7.05
N PHE A 11 1.97 2.40 5.97
CA PHE A 11 2.93 3.46 5.70
C PHE A 11 2.21 4.81 5.48
N ALA A 12 1.18 4.84 4.62
CA ALA A 12 0.35 6.03 4.43
C ALA A 12 -0.31 6.49 5.74
N MET A 13 -0.84 5.55 6.54
CA MET A 13 -1.42 5.85 7.86
C MET A 13 -0.40 6.48 8.80
N LYS A 14 0.84 5.98 8.82
CA LYS A 14 1.91 6.53 9.66
C LYS A 14 2.25 7.97 9.26
N HIS A 15 2.34 8.27 7.97
CA HIS A 15 2.54 9.62 7.47
C HIS A 15 1.38 10.56 7.84
N ILE A 16 0.14 10.12 7.65
CA ILE A 16 -1.06 10.87 8.05
C ILE A 16 -1.01 11.19 9.55
N LEU A 17 -0.72 10.22 10.41
CA LEU A 17 -0.62 10.44 11.86
C LEU A 17 0.47 11.44 12.22
N ASN A 18 1.66 11.32 11.62
CA ASN A 18 2.78 12.23 11.87
C ASN A 18 2.49 13.67 11.40
N SER A 19 1.64 13.84 10.37
CA SER A 19 1.26 15.18 9.87
C SER A 19 0.34 15.97 10.83
N GLY A 20 -0.30 15.30 11.78
CA GLY A 20 -1.31 15.88 12.67
C GLY A 20 -2.63 16.27 11.98
N LYS A 21 -2.81 15.94 10.70
CA LYS A 21 -4.04 16.22 9.94
C LYS A 21 -5.00 15.03 9.98
N LYS A 22 -6.30 15.33 9.94
CA LYS A 22 -7.32 14.30 9.74
C LYS A 22 -7.43 14.01 8.25
N VAL A 23 -7.12 12.79 7.84
CA VAL A 23 -7.23 12.35 6.44
C VAL A 23 -8.08 11.08 6.40
N SER A 24 -9.07 11.07 5.52
CA SER A 24 -9.85 9.88 5.20
C SER A 24 -9.01 8.97 4.30
N LEU A 25 -8.83 7.72 4.70
CA LEU A 25 -8.16 6.70 3.90
C LEU A 25 -9.17 5.63 3.49
N SER A 26 -9.09 5.19 2.24
CA SER A 26 -9.86 4.07 1.69
C SER A 26 -9.09 3.42 0.54
N PHE A 27 -9.23 2.12 0.34
CA PHE A 27 -8.82 1.49 -0.92
C PHE A 27 -10.00 1.52 -1.89
N LYS A 28 -9.78 2.12 -3.07
CA LYS A 28 -10.83 2.33 -4.09
C LYS A 28 -11.08 1.06 -4.90
N ASP A 29 -10.02 0.31 -5.17
CA ASP A 29 -10.04 -0.95 -5.89
C ASP A 29 -8.86 -1.82 -5.45
N PHE A 30 -8.93 -3.10 -5.83
CA PHE A 30 -7.97 -4.14 -5.48
C PHE A 30 -7.85 -5.12 -6.65
N HIS A 31 -6.63 -5.31 -7.14
CA HIS A 31 -6.28 -6.33 -8.11
C HIS A 31 -5.23 -7.28 -7.51
N ALA A 32 -5.38 -8.58 -7.78
CA ALA A 32 -4.44 -9.59 -7.34
C ALA A 32 -4.20 -10.63 -8.43
N GLU A 33 -2.93 -10.94 -8.66
CA GLU A 33 -2.47 -12.00 -9.53
C GLU A 33 -1.75 -13.05 -8.68
N PHE A 34 -2.33 -14.24 -8.56
CA PHE A 34 -1.71 -15.37 -7.84
C PHE A 34 -0.92 -16.23 -8.81
N LEU A 35 0.40 -16.14 -8.76
CA LEU A 35 1.30 -16.76 -9.73
C LEU A 35 1.60 -18.22 -9.40
N LYS A 36 1.75 -18.52 -8.10
CA LYS A 36 2.00 -19.86 -7.58
C LYS A 36 1.59 -19.94 -6.11
N ARG A 37 1.56 -21.15 -5.56
CA ARG A 37 1.24 -21.38 -4.15
C ARG A 37 2.34 -20.79 -3.26
N ALA A 38 1.94 -20.08 -2.20
CA ALA A 38 2.84 -19.72 -1.10
C ALA A 38 3.11 -20.96 -0.25
N GLU A 39 4.38 -21.38 -0.15
CA GLU A 39 4.77 -22.63 0.53
C GLU A 39 5.46 -22.39 1.89
N GLY A 40 5.41 -21.17 2.41
CA GLY A 40 5.99 -20.79 3.69
C GLY A 40 5.59 -19.37 4.12
N ASP A 41 6.35 -18.82 5.05
CA ASP A 41 6.17 -17.45 5.52
C ASP A 41 6.21 -16.48 4.34
N THR A 42 5.14 -15.70 4.20
CA THR A 42 4.93 -14.83 3.05
C THR A 42 5.23 -13.38 3.42
N TYR A 43 6.18 -12.79 2.72
CA TYR A 43 6.62 -11.42 2.90
C TYR A 43 5.90 -10.55 1.87
N PHE A 44 5.18 -9.54 2.34
CA PHE A 44 4.50 -8.57 1.50
C PHE A 44 5.30 -7.27 1.50
N THR A 45 5.81 -6.88 0.34
CA THR A 45 6.72 -5.75 0.21
C THR A 45 6.15 -4.70 -0.73
N CYS A 46 6.07 -3.46 -0.25
CA CYS A 46 5.81 -2.27 -1.05
C CYS A 46 7.06 -1.38 -1.01
N THR A 47 7.61 -1.02 -2.17
CA THR A 47 8.83 -0.19 -2.26
C THR A 47 8.54 1.29 -2.51
N GLN A 48 7.27 1.67 -2.66
CA GLN A 48 6.82 3.02 -3.02
C GLN A 48 6.75 3.98 -1.82
N GLY A 49 7.61 3.81 -0.81
CA GLY A 49 7.55 4.61 0.41
C GLY A 49 7.71 6.10 0.16
N LEU A 50 8.63 6.50 -0.73
CA LEU A 50 8.83 7.92 -1.05
C LEU A 50 7.59 8.52 -1.72
N GLU A 51 7.06 7.83 -2.73
CA GLU A 51 5.90 8.25 -3.52
C GLU A 51 4.65 8.36 -2.64
N VAL A 52 4.43 7.41 -1.72
CA VAL A 52 3.31 7.48 -0.77
C VAL A 52 3.44 8.68 0.15
N SER A 53 4.64 8.99 0.65
CA SER A 53 4.83 10.16 1.51
C SER A 53 4.50 11.47 0.78
N GLN A 54 4.98 11.62 -0.46
CA GLN A 54 4.71 12.78 -1.30
C GLN A 54 3.23 12.90 -1.66
N PHE A 55 2.56 11.77 -1.91
CA PHE A 55 1.13 11.72 -2.18
C PHE A 55 0.28 12.11 -0.96
N VAL A 56 0.67 11.69 0.24
CA VAL A 56 0.01 12.14 1.47
C VAL A 56 0.15 13.66 1.63
N ASP A 57 1.35 14.20 1.42
CA ASP A 57 1.61 15.64 1.53
C ASP A 57 0.79 16.45 0.50
N SER A 58 0.70 15.99 -0.76
CA SER A 58 -0.07 16.67 -1.81
C SER A 58 -1.58 16.67 -1.54
N VAL A 59 -2.12 15.57 -1.01
CA VAL A 59 -3.53 15.49 -0.59
C VAL A 59 -3.80 16.38 0.62
N ILE A 60 -2.85 16.46 1.54
CA ILE A 60 -2.93 17.37 2.68
C ILE A 60 -2.89 18.82 2.22
N GLU A 61 -2.04 19.19 1.26
CA GLU A 61 -1.94 20.56 0.76
C GLU A 61 -3.20 20.97 -0.01
N SER A 62 -3.63 20.14 -0.97
CA SER A 62 -4.79 20.42 -1.81
C SER A 62 -6.11 20.39 -1.05
N GLY A 63 -6.27 19.50 -0.07
CA GLY A 63 -7.55 19.26 0.60
C GLY A 63 -8.55 18.43 -0.22
N GLU A 64 -8.21 18.11 -1.47
CA GLU A 64 -9.07 17.37 -2.38
C GLU A 64 -8.87 15.86 -2.28
N ARG A 65 -9.79 15.09 -2.87
CA ARG A 65 -9.62 13.63 -2.98
C ARG A 65 -8.69 13.31 -4.14
N ASP A 66 -7.68 12.49 -3.88
CA ASP A 66 -6.82 11.96 -4.92
C ASP A 66 -6.57 10.44 -4.73
N ASN A 67 -5.99 9.80 -5.74
CA ASN A 67 -5.80 8.36 -5.80
C ASN A 67 -4.40 7.99 -6.31
N MET A 68 -3.76 7.02 -5.67
CA MET A 68 -2.45 6.50 -6.06
C MET A 68 -2.47 4.96 -6.04
N PRO A 69 -2.06 4.28 -7.13
CA PRO A 69 -1.89 2.83 -7.12
C PRO A 69 -0.65 2.43 -6.31
N LEU A 70 -0.83 1.44 -5.44
CA LEU A 70 0.23 0.78 -4.68
C LEU A 70 0.45 -0.61 -5.24
N GLU A 71 1.70 -0.91 -5.56
CA GLU A 71 2.21 -2.20 -6.02
C GLU A 71 2.85 -2.95 -4.85
N ILE A 72 2.34 -4.15 -4.60
CA ILE A 72 2.85 -5.04 -3.55
C ILE A 72 3.24 -6.36 -4.18
N ILE A 73 4.44 -6.83 -3.85
CA ILE A 73 4.93 -8.15 -4.23
C ILE A 73 4.90 -9.05 -2.99
N ALA A 74 4.35 -10.25 -3.14
CA ALA A 74 4.44 -11.31 -2.14
C ALA A 74 5.49 -12.34 -2.54
N THR A 75 6.41 -12.66 -1.62
CA THR A 75 7.45 -13.70 -1.79
C THR A 75 7.45 -14.68 -0.62
N CYS A 76 8.06 -15.86 -0.80
CA CYS A 76 8.34 -16.82 0.27
C CYS A 76 9.85 -17.11 0.32
N PRO A 77 10.68 -16.22 0.88
CA PRO A 77 12.14 -16.28 0.79
C PRO A 77 12.73 -17.63 1.23
N ASP A 78 12.24 -18.18 2.34
CA ASP A 78 12.77 -19.43 2.93
C ASP A 78 12.55 -20.67 2.05
N LYS A 79 11.61 -20.62 1.09
CA LYS A 79 11.22 -21.76 0.25
C LYS A 79 11.46 -21.53 -1.23
N LEU A 80 11.23 -20.30 -1.70
CA LEU A 80 11.15 -19.93 -3.11
C LEU A 80 12.09 -18.75 -3.44
N GLY A 81 12.89 -18.27 -2.48
CA GLY A 81 13.75 -17.11 -2.66
C GLY A 81 12.95 -15.85 -3.00
N ASP A 82 13.50 -15.03 -3.90
CA ASP A 82 12.90 -13.76 -4.32
C ASP A 82 11.81 -13.93 -5.40
N GLU A 83 11.44 -15.15 -5.76
CA GLU A 83 10.40 -15.38 -6.75
C GLU A 83 9.02 -14.95 -6.22
N PRO A 84 8.28 -14.09 -6.95
CA PRO A 84 6.94 -13.70 -6.55
C PRO A 84 5.97 -14.88 -6.55
N VAL A 85 5.22 -15.03 -5.46
CA VAL A 85 4.07 -15.96 -5.37
C VAL A 85 2.76 -15.27 -5.75
N ALA A 86 2.68 -13.95 -5.54
CA ALA A 86 1.57 -13.13 -5.97
C ALA A 86 2.00 -11.66 -6.16
N LYS A 87 1.23 -10.94 -6.97
CA LYS A 87 1.34 -9.48 -7.16
C LYS A 87 0.01 -8.84 -6.85
N PHE A 88 0.04 -7.65 -6.26
CA PHE A 88 -1.16 -6.91 -5.90
C PHE A 88 -1.03 -5.46 -6.33
N THR A 89 -2.13 -4.90 -6.82
CA THR A 89 -2.28 -3.47 -7.07
C THR A 89 -3.48 -2.97 -6.29
N LEU A 90 -3.27 -2.02 -5.38
CA LEU A 90 -4.32 -1.42 -4.55
C LEU A 90 -4.35 0.08 -4.77
N THR A 91 -5.50 0.64 -5.14
CA THR A 91 -5.60 2.10 -5.28
C THR A 91 -5.88 2.76 -3.92
N LEU A 92 -4.84 3.38 -3.35
CA LEU A 92 -4.93 4.21 -2.15
C LEU A 92 -5.67 5.51 -2.48
N SER A 93 -6.80 5.74 -1.83
CA SER A 93 -7.60 6.95 -2.01
C SER A 93 -7.65 7.75 -0.71
N LEU A 94 -7.14 8.98 -0.75
CA LEU A 94 -7.03 9.86 0.40
C LEU A 94 -7.87 11.12 0.20
N LYS A 95 -8.38 11.70 1.29
CA LYS A 95 -9.01 13.03 1.29
C LYS A 95 -8.83 13.69 2.66
N ARG A 96 -8.26 14.91 2.72
CA ARG A 96 -8.21 15.66 3.98
C ARG A 96 -9.63 15.94 4.48
N LYS A 97 -9.86 15.75 5.77
CA LYS A 97 -11.11 16.09 6.46
C LYS A 97 -10.83 17.29 7.34
N ASP A 98 -11.34 18.44 6.94
CA ASP A 98 -11.28 19.66 7.74
C ASP A 98 -12.22 19.57 8.95
#